data_AF-A0A6I2FDZ6-F1
#
_entry.id   AF-A0A6I2FDZ6-F1
#
_cell.length_a   1.000
_cell.length_b   1.000
_cell.length_c   1.000
_cell.angle_alpha   90.00
_cell.angle_beta   90.00
_cell.angle_gamma   90.00
#
_symmetry.space_group_name_H-M   'P 1'
#
loop_
_entity.id
_entity.type
_entity.pdbx_description
1 polymer ?
#
loop_
_entity_poly.entity_id
_entity_poly.type
_entity_poly.pdbx_seq_one_letter_code
_entity_poly.pdbx_strand_id
1 'polypeptide(L)'
;MNEAATATGPSHAPAGRQRILLVPLDERPVSSELPGLVAAIAGAAVELPPASGRPRLREAGDADLVAEWLRTAATGADGVVVSLDALGFGGLIPSRIGTEPIEAVLARWSVLRGLDVPVHAAVVVPRSPDADDAFEEPDYWERWGRALHALSTELGDSGGPAHAASATVRPGETASASPTIEIPADVRADWLARRLRQHALALSALGLAADGSIDRLFVGVDDAVPGSLSAAAQGDLATWAGRLDLGDRVVVGPGADETATVLTTRLIADRAGGGAIRVAVVCAEPDGLERIAPYETGAVGETARTQLRAAGAVPVREGDDHDAVLVVHAPAGAGAGDWAVAPPATTDASAAGRTVALVRAHLDAGRSVAVADTAQPNGADPELVRALLADGAYWRLDGFAAWNTAGNTLGTVAGHLVVATAARGAGSYDAAAAERHLRLRLIEDYAYMSFARARLRSELASRADRHDRLDDVDAAAARAAQLMTEALAALPGAGPALEVAAADVSFPWRRTFEVRLRSTAGER
;
A
#
# COMPACT_ATOMS: atom_id res chain seq x y z
N MET A 1 -8.52 31.94 -31.20
CA MET A 1 -8.04 32.66 -30.01
C MET A 1 -7.24 31.66 -29.21
N ASN A 2 -5.98 32.02 -28.90
CA ASN A 2 -4.95 31.14 -28.34
C ASN A 2 -5.36 30.50 -27.01
N GLU A 3 -5.32 29.18 -26.91
CA GLU A 3 -5.14 28.45 -25.66
C GLU A 3 -3.69 27.97 -25.60
N ALA A 4 -2.94 28.53 -24.65
CA ALA A 4 -1.59 28.13 -24.34
C ALA A 4 -1.65 26.93 -23.37
N ALA A 5 -1.23 25.77 -23.87
CA ALA A 5 -0.91 24.62 -23.04
C ALA A 5 0.33 24.95 -22.19
N THR A 6 0.17 25.07 -20.87
CA THR A 6 1.30 25.14 -19.93
C THR A 6 1.84 23.73 -19.71
N ALA A 7 2.81 23.37 -20.54
CA ALA A 7 3.72 22.26 -20.29
C ALA A 7 4.58 22.59 -19.07
N THR A 8 4.42 21.86 -17.98
CA THR A 8 5.34 21.86 -16.85
C THR A 8 6.58 21.06 -17.23
N GLY A 9 7.70 21.74 -17.43
CA GLY A 9 9.01 21.12 -17.63
C GLY A 9 9.49 20.36 -16.38
N PRO A 10 10.60 19.60 -16.46
CA PRO A 10 11.12 18.85 -15.33
C PRO A 10 11.49 19.81 -14.19
N SER A 11 10.82 19.65 -13.06
CA SER A 11 11.11 20.39 -11.84
C SER A 11 12.43 19.90 -11.27
N HIS A 12 13.54 20.58 -11.59
CA HIS A 12 14.79 20.35 -10.87
C HIS A 12 14.58 20.64 -9.38
N ALA A 13 14.90 19.68 -8.51
CA ALA A 13 14.88 19.88 -7.08
C ALA A 13 15.81 21.06 -6.70
N PRO A 14 15.41 21.94 -5.77
CA PRO A 14 16.30 23.00 -5.31
C PRO A 14 17.59 22.42 -4.74
N ALA A 15 18.72 23.10 -4.98
CA ALA A 15 20.03 22.66 -4.55
C ALA A 15 20.07 22.35 -3.04
N GLY A 16 20.50 21.15 -2.66
CA GLY A 16 20.61 20.68 -1.27
C GLY A 16 19.47 19.77 -0.78
N ARG A 17 18.42 19.55 -1.59
CA ARG A 17 17.33 18.61 -1.29
C ARG A 17 17.69 17.20 -1.77
N GLN A 18 17.53 16.17 -0.92
CA GLN A 18 17.74 14.78 -1.37
C GLN A 18 16.81 14.46 -2.54
N ARG A 19 17.35 13.87 -3.62
CA ARG A 19 16.61 13.56 -4.85
C ARG A 19 16.49 12.06 -5.04
N ILE A 20 15.26 11.55 -4.94
CA ILE A 20 14.93 10.13 -5.08
C ILE A 20 14.21 9.94 -6.41
N LEU A 21 14.69 9.04 -7.25
CA LEU A 21 13.95 8.63 -8.44
C LEU A 21 12.95 7.54 -8.07
N LEU A 22 11.73 7.65 -8.56
CA LEU A 22 10.69 6.64 -8.34
C LEU A 22 10.11 6.18 -9.67
N VAL A 23 10.23 4.88 -9.95
CA VAL A 23 9.40 4.19 -10.94
C VAL A 23 8.23 3.56 -10.17
N PRO A 24 7.04 4.18 -10.20
CA PRO A 24 5.91 3.73 -9.40
C PRO A 24 5.29 2.45 -10.00
N LEU A 25 4.58 1.69 -9.16
CA LEU A 25 3.89 0.46 -9.55
C LEU A 25 2.83 0.69 -10.64
N ASP A 26 2.11 1.80 -10.52
CA ASP A 26 1.14 2.31 -11.48
C ASP A 26 0.90 3.82 -11.24
N GLU A 27 -0.08 4.40 -11.93
CA GLU A 27 -0.43 5.82 -11.84
C GLU A 27 -1.39 6.20 -10.71
N ARG A 28 -1.74 5.26 -9.82
CA ARG A 28 -2.59 5.55 -8.65
C ARG A 28 -1.82 6.43 -7.65
N PRO A 29 -2.51 7.27 -6.85
CA PRO A 29 -1.85 8.23 -5.95
C PRO A 29 -1.05 7.54 -4.85
N VAL A 30 -1.52 6.38 -4.37
CA VAL A 30 -0.80 5.53 -3.40
C VAL A 30 0.58 5.09 -3.92
N SER A 31 0.69 4.82 -5.22
CA SER A 31 1.93 4.37 -5.87
C SER A 31 2.83 5.52 -6.30
N SER A 32 2.25 6.64 -6.75
CA SER A 32 2.97 7.70 -7.47
C SER A 32 3.11 9.04 -6.73
N GLU A 33 2.26 9.32 -5.74
CA GLU A 33 2.22 10.60 -5.01
C GLU A 33 2.51 10.43 -3.51
N LEU A 34 1.96 9.39 -2.88
CA LEU A 34 2.18 9.10 -1.46
C LEU A 34 3.67 8.99 -1.09
N PRO A 35 4.55 8.34 -1.88
CA PRO A 35 5.98 8.33 -1.59
C PRO A 35 6.59 9.74 -1.55
N GLY A 36 6.14 10.64 -2.43
CA GLY A 36 6.57 12.04 -2.47
C GLY A 36 6.08 12.85 -1.26
N LEU A 37 4.84 12.61 -0.81
CA LEU A 37 4.30 13.23 0.40
C LEU A 37 5.08 12.81 1.65
N VAL A 38 5.44 11.52 1.75
CA VAL A 38 6.25 10.99 2.86
C VAL A 38 7.69 11.48 2.78
N ALA A 39 8.31 11.47 1.60
CA ALA A 39 9.65 12.01 1.40
C ALA A 39 9.76 13.49 1.80
N ALA A 40 8.70 14.27 1.56
CA ALA A 40 8.68 15.69 1.91
C ALA A 40 8.82 15.94 3.41
N ILE A 41 8.39 15.01 4.28
CA ILE A 41 8.53 15.10 5.74
C ILE A 41 10.02 15.14 6.16
N ALA A 42 10.91 14.49 5.41
CA ALA A 42 12.35 14.55 5.62
C ALA A 42 13.05 15.64 4.80
N GLY A 43 12.27 16.50 4.12
CA GLY A 43 12.82 17.46 3.18
C GLY A 43 13.41 16.81 1.94
N ALA A 44 12.97 15.62 1.51
CA ALA A 44 13.42 14.95 0.28
C ALA A 44 12.41 15.09 -0.87
N ALA A 45 12.86 15.10 -2.12
CA ALA A 45 12.03 15.17 -3.32
C ALA A 45 12.02 13.85 -4.08
N VAL A 46 10.84 13.48 -4.59
CA VAL A 46 10.66 12.33 -5.47
C VAL A 46 10.46 12.81 -6.91
N GLU A 47 11.18 12.21 -7.85
CA GLU A 47 11.05 12.46 -9.28
C GLU A 47 10.53 11.21 -9.99
N LEU A 48 9.48 11.36 -10.79
CA LEU A 48 8.86 10.30 -11.58
C LEU A 48 9.40 10.27 -13.01
N PRO A 49 9.30 9.13 -13.72
CA PRO A 49 9.58 9.09 -15.15
C PRO A 49 8.67 10.01 -15.96
N PRO A 50 9.07 10.36 -17.20
CA PRO A 50 8.26 11.17 -18.11
C PRO A 50 6.83 10.63 -18.24
N ALA A 51 5.85 11.53 -18.37
CA ALA A 51 4.44 11.15 -18.50
C ALA A 51 4.17 10.16 -19.65
N SER A 52 4.92 10.28 -20.75
CA SER A 52 4.83 9.38 -21.91
C SER A 52 5.31 7.95 -21.65
N GLY A 53 6.11 7.73 -20.59
CA GLY A 53 6.59 6.41 -20.20
C GLY A 53 5.77 5.73 -19.11
N ARG A 54 4.77 6.41 -18.54
CA ARG A 54 3.96 5.88 -17.42
C ARG A 54 2.77 5.06 -17.93
N PRO A 55 2.34 4.02 -17.18
CA PRO A 55 1.14 3.26 -17.50
C PRO A 55 -0.13 4.11 -17.52
N ARG A 56 -1.16 3.56 -18.18
CA ARG A 56 -2.54 4.00 -18.05
C ARG A 56 -3.46 2.79 -17.91
N LEU A 57 -3.74 2.39 -16.67
CA LEU A 57 -4.59 1.27 -16.29
C LEU A 57 -4.10 -0.03 -16.98
N ARG A 58 -4.79 -0.49 -18.02
CA ARG A 58 -4.44 -1.70 -18.80
C ARG A 58 -3.40 -1.42 -19.89
N GLU A 59 -3.18 -0.16 -20.25
CA GLU A 59 -2.16 0.24 -21.22
C GLU A 59 -0.79 0.29 -20.55
N ALA A 60 0.14 -0.54 -21.05
CA ALA A 60 1.52 -0.55 -20.61
C ALA A 60 2.22 0.79 -20.90
N GLY A 61 2.98 1.26 -19.91
CA GLY A 61 3.95 2.33 -20.12
C GLY A 61 5.13 1.87 -20.99
N ASP A 62 5.87 2.84 -21.52
CA ASP A 62 7.07 2.56 -22.32
C ASP A 62 8.25 2.21 -21.38
N ALA A 63 8.40 0.90 -21.13
CA ALA A 63 9.44 0.38 -20.24
C ALA A 63 10.87 0.69 -20.73
N ASP A 64 11.09 0.79 -22.05
CA ASP A 64 12.41 1.09 -22.61
C ASP A 64 12.75 2.58 -22.41
N LEU A 65 11.76 3.46 -22.58
CA LEU A 65 11.88 4.88 -22.23
C LEU A 65 12.17 5.09 -20.74
N VAL A 66 11.49 4.34 -19.86
CA VAL A 66 11.73 4.39 -18.41
C VAL A 66 13.15 3.91 -18.07
N ALA A 67 13.62 2.83 -18.70
CA ALA A 67 14.99 2.35 -18.50
C ALA A 67 16.03 3.40 -18.96
N GLU A 68 15.83 4.05 -20.10
CA GLU A 68 16.73 5.12 -20.56
C GLU A 68 16.69 6.35 -19.66
N TRP A 69 15.51 6.73 -19.17
CA TRP A 69 15.37 7.79 -18.17
C TRP A 69 16.14 7.45 -16.90
N LEU A 70 16.08 6.21 -16.39
CA LEU A 70 16.86 5.82 -15.21
C LEU A 70 18.37 5.98 -15.41
N ARG A 71 18.91 5.56 -16.56
CA ARG A 71 20.37 5.71 -16.86
C ARG A 71 20.83 7.16 -16.79
N THR A 72 20.02 8.07 -17.32
CA THR A 72 20.36 9.49 -17.39
C THR A 72 20.07 10.21 -16.08
N ALA A 73 18.89 10.01 -15.51
CA ALA A 73 18.43 10.68 -14.31
C ALA A 73 19.14 10.23 -13.04
N ALA A 74 19.67 9.00 -12.98
CA ALA A 74 20.38 8.50 -11.80
C ALA A 74 21.66 9.30 -11.50
N THR A 75 22.25 9.93 -12.51
CA THR A 75 23.37 10.85 -12.31
C THR A 75 22.94 12.02 -11.44
N GLY A 76 23.49 12.11 -10.22
CA GLY A 76 23.15 13.16 -9.25
C GLY A 76 21.86 12.90 -8.46
N ALA A 77 21.28 11.70 -8.54
CA ALA A 77 20.27 11.25 -7.58
C ALA A 77 20.92 10.68 -6.31
N ASP A 78 20.17 10.67 -5.21
CA ASP A 78 20.57 10.05 -3.94
C ASP A 78 20.21 8.56 -3.86
N GLY A 79 19.35 8.10 -4.76
CA GLY A 79 18.96 6.71 -4.90
C GLY A 79 17.70 6.52 -5.74
N VAL A 80 17.36 5.26 -5.98
CA VAL A 80 16.24 4.85 -6.83
C VAL A 80 15.31 3.93 -6.04
N VAL A 81 14.01 4.18 -6.16
CA VAL A 81 12.94 3.26 -5.77
C VAL A 81 12.24 2.79 -7.04
N VAL A 82 12.14 1.47 -7.26
CA VAL A 82 11.63 0.92 -8.52
C VAL A 82 10.65 -0.24 -8.30
N SER A 83 9.46 -0.14 -8.88
CA SER A 83 8.64 -1.32 -9.14
C SER A 83 9.23 -2.11 -10.32
N LEU A 84 9.62 -3.35 -10.05
CA LEU A 84 10.12 -4.27 -11.05
C LEU A 84 9.02 -4.70 -12.03
N ASP A 85 7.76 -4.75 -11.59
CA ASP A 85 6.59 -4.94 -12.45
C ASP A 85 6.46 -3.78 -13.45
N ALA A 86 6.57 -2.54 -12.99
CA ALA A 86 6.51 -1.36 -13.85
C ALA A 86 7.70 -1.26 -14.81
N LEU A 87 8.92 -1.51 -14.34
CA LEU A 87 10.12 -1.51 -15.19
C LEU A 87 10.11 -2.69 -16.21
N GLY A 88 9.50 -3.80 -15.84
CA GLY A 88 9.47 -5.02 -16.65
C GLY A 88 8.36 -5.05 -17.70
N PHE A 89 7.14 -4.67 -17.30
CA PHE A 89 5.91 -4.80 -18.09
C PHE A 89 5.25 -3.45 -18.42
N GLY A 90 5.75 -2.35 -17.87
CA GLY A 90 5.14 -1.03 -18.03
C GLY A 90 3.97 -0.77 -17.07
N GLY A 91 3.75 -1.59 -16.03
CA GLY A 91 2.81 -1.33 -14.93
C GLY A 91 2.31 -2.60 -14.23
N LEU A 92 1.59 -2.45 -13.11
CA LEU A 92 0.99 -3.57 -12.36
C LEU A 92 0.00 -4.40 -13.20
N ILE A 93 -1.05 -3.79 -13.74
CA ILE A 93 -2.02 -4.50 -14.57
C ILE A 93 -1.36 -5.10 -15.83
N PRO A 94 -0.50 -4.35 -16.56
CA PRO A 94 0.33 -4.94 -17.62
C PRO A 94 1.09 -6.20 -17.20
N SER A 95 1.63 -6.26 -15.98
CA SER A 95 2.31 -7.46 -15.47
C SER A 95 1.38 -8.68 -15.30
N ARG A 96 0.09 -8.43 -15.04
CA ARG A 96 -0.96 -9.45 -14.89
C ARG A 96 -1.47 -9.94 -16.24
N ILE A 97 -1.76 -9.02 -17.16
CA ILE A 97 -2.39 -9.34 -18.46
C ILE A 97 -1.40 -9.56 -19.61
N GLY A 98 -0.17 -9.06 -19.47
CA GLY A 98 0.89 -9.15 -20.47
C GLY A 98 1.35 -10.57 -20.78
N THR A 99 1.96 -10.76 -21.95
CA THR A 99 2.43 -12.06 -22.47
C THR A 99 3.94 -12.06 -22.71
N GLU A 100 4.64 -11.02 -22.26
CA GLU A 100 6.07 -10.86 -22.36
C GLU A 100 6.77 -12.08 -21.77
N PRO A 101 7.80 -12.59 -22.46
CA PRO A 101 8.58 -13.69 -21.95
C PRO A 101 9.59 -13.20 -20.90
N ILE A 102 10.03 -14.10 -20.03
CA ILE A 102 10.90 -13.78 -18.88
C ILE A 102 12.16 -13.03 -19.33
N GLU A 103 12.79 -13.46 -20.42
CA GLU A 103 14.02 -12.86 -20.93
C GLU A 103 13.86 -11.40 -21.33
N ALA A 104 12.71 -11.00 -21.87
CA ALA A 104 12.44 -9.60 -22.23
C ALA A 104 12.32 -8.73 -20.98
N VAL A 105 11.66 -9.24 -19.94
CA VAL A 105 11.52 -8.57 -18.64
C VAL A 105 12.88 -8.42 -17.97
N LEU A 106 13.67 -9.50 -17.92
CA LEU A 106 15.01 -9.47 -17.33
C LEU A 106 15.98 -8.55 -18.09
N ALA A 107 15.86 -8.44 -19.42
CA ALA A 107 16.63 -7.50 -20.22
C ALA A 107 16.34 -6.04 -19.84
N ARG A 108 15.09 -5.71 -19.51
CA ARG A 108 14.73 -4.36 -19.02
C ARG A 108 15.29 -4.10 -17.64
N TRP A 109 15.24 -5.07 -16.73
CA TRP A 109 15.82 -4.96 -15.39
C TRP A 109 17.34 -4.82 -15.38
N SER A 110 18.02 -5.20 -16.47
CA SER A 110 19.48 -5.14 -16.53
C SER A 110 20.03 -3.71 -16.38
N VAL A 111 19.21 -2.68 -16.60
CA VAL A 111 19.58 -1.28 -16.37
C VAL A 111 20.01 -1.03 -14.92
N LEU A 112 19.41 -1.74 -13.96
CA LEU A 112 19.67 -1.56 -12.52
C LEU A 112 21.12 -1.89 -12.16
N ARG A 113 21.75 -2.83 -12.89
CA ARG A 113 23.14 -3.25 -12.66
C ARG A 113 24.17 -2.15 -12.96
N GLY A 114 23.78 -1.15 -13.76
CA GLY A 114 24.65 -0.06 -14.18
C GLY A 114 24.44 1.25 -13.42
N LEU A 115 23.64 1.25 -12.35
CA LEU A 115 23.38 2.44 -11.55
C LEU A 115 24.38 2.55 -10.41
N ASP A 116 25.07 3.69 -10.30
CA ASP A 116 26.05 3.98 -9.23
C ASP A 116 25.40 4.58 -7.96
N VAL A 117 24.10 4.35 -7.76
CA VAL A 117 23.31 4.86 -6.64
C VAL A 117 22.53 3.71 -5.99
N PRO A 118 22.17 3.80 -4.69
CA PRO A 118 21.39 2.74 -4.04
C PRO A 118 20.07 2.47 -4.76
N VAL A 119 19.76 1.20 -4.98
CA VAL A 119 18.53 0.73 -5.65
C VAL A 119 17.67 -0.05 -4.65
N HIS A 120 16.51 0.51 -4.32
CA HIS A 120 15.47 -0.17 -3.59
C HIS A 120 14.37 -0.60 -4.57
N ALA A 121 13.97 -1.85 -4.52
CA ALA A 121 13.04 -2.41 -5.51
C ALA A 121 11.88 -3.15 -4.86
N ALA A 122 10.76 -3.20 -5.56
CA ALA A 122 9.62 -4.05 -5.20
C ALA A 122 9.20 -4.94 -6.37
N VAL A 123 8.76 -6.15 -6.08
CA VAL A 123 8.10 -7.05 -7.05
C VAL A 123 6.86 -7.67 -6.42
N VAL A 124 5.79 -7.79 -7.20
CA VAL A 124 4.50 -8.26 -6.70
C VAL A 124 4.26 -9.73 -7.02
N VAL A 125 3.94 -10.51 -5.99
CA VAL A 125 3.33 -11.84 -6.12
C VAL A 125 1.87 -11.63 -6.53
N PRO A 126 1.41 -12.22 -7.65
CA PRO A 126 0.06 -11.98 -8.14
C PRO A 126 -1.01 -12.38 -7.15
N ARG A 127 -2.08 -11.58 -7.07
CA ARG A 127 -3.29 -11.89 -6.33
C ARG A 127 -4.15 -12.98 -6.99
N SER A 128 -5.18 -13.41 -6.28
CA SER A 128 -6.26 -14.25 -6.83
C SER A 128 -7.59 -13.82 -6.21
N PRO A 129 -8.18 -12.69 -6.64
CA PRO A 129 -9.35 -12.10 -5.99
C PRO A 129 -10.57 -13.03 -6.02
N ASP A 130 -11.45 -12.93 -5.02
CA ASP A 130 -12.73 -13.65 -5.02
C ASP A 130 -13.82 -12.82 -5.73
N ALA A 131 -13.66 -12.64 -7.04
CA ALA A 131 -14.58 -11.88 -7.87
C ALA A 131 -14.56 -12.35 -9.32
N ASP A 132 -15.73 -12.34 -9.97
CA ASP A 132 -15.84 -12.51 -11.42
C ASP A 132 -15.78 -11.14 -12.09
N ASP A 133 -14.56 -10.59 -12.15
CA ASP A 133 -14.27 -9.24 -12.65
C ASP A 133 -12.91 -9.19 -13.35
N ALA A 134 -12.92 -8.77 -14.62
CA ALA A 134 -11.71 -8.66 -15.43
C ALA A 134 -11.09 -7.24 -15.44
N PHE A 135 -11.52 -6.30 -14.59
CA PHE A 135 -11.04 -4.91 -14.63
C PHE A 135 -9.51 -4.82 -14.60
N GLU A 136 -8.87 -5.53 -13.66
CA GLU A 136 -7.40 -5.56 -13.50
C GLU A 136 -6.78 -6.89 -13.96
N GLU A 137 -7.61 -7.89 -14.25
CA GLU A 137 -7.18 -9.25 -14.54
C GLU A 137 -7.38 -9.61 -16.03
N PRO A 138 -6.85 -10.75 -16.52
CA PRO A 138 -7.13 -11.22 -17.87
C PRO A 138 -8.64 -11.41 -18.13
N ASP A 139 -9.09 -11.19 -19.36
CA ASP A 139 -10.53 -11.12 -19.72
C ASP A 139 -11.38 -12.33 -19.27
N TYR A 140 -10.77 -13.51 -19.15
CA TYR A 140 -11.47 -14.71 -18.67
C TYR A 140 -11.91 -14.62 -17.21
N TRP A 141 -11.37 -13.69 -16.42
CA TRP A 141 -11.78 -13.45 -15.03
C TRP A 141 -13.25 -13.04 -14.90
N GLU A 142 -13.81 -12.39 -15.92
CA GLU A 142 -15.23 -12.01 -15.98
C GLU A 142 -16.18 -13.19 -15.79
N ARG A 143 -15.70 -14.42 -16.07
CA ARG A 143 -16.48 -15.66 -15.98
C ARG A 143 -15.94 -16.68 -14.99
N TRP A 144 -14.62 -16.70 -14.77
CA TRP A 144 -13.97 -17.79 -14.02
C TRP A 144 -13.21 -17.30 -12.79
N GLY A 145 -13.28 -16.02 -12.43
CA GLY A 145 -12.48 -15.44 -11.35
C GLY A 145 -12.69 -16.12 -10.00
N ARG A 146 -13.95 -16.32 -9.58
CA ARG A 146 -14.25 -17.03 -8.31
C ARG A 146 -13.82 -18.51 -8.34
N ALA A 147 -13.92 -19.15 -9.50
CA ALA A 147 -13.48 -20.54 -9.66
C ALA A 147 -11.95 -20.65 -9.57
N LEU A 148 -11.22 -19.70 -10.16
CA LEU A 148 -9.76 -19.60 -10.06
C LEU A 148 -9.30 -19.26 -8.63
N HIS A 149 -10.05 -18.41 -7.91
CA HIS A 149 -9.83 -18.17 -6.48
C HIS A 149 -9.92 -19.47 -5.67
N ALA A 150 -11.01 -20.23 -5.83
CA ALA A 150 -11.17 -21.52 -5.14
C ALA A 150 -10.06 -22.52 -5.50
N LEU A 151 -9.68 -22.59 -6.78
CA LEU A 151 -8.57 -23.44 -7.24
C LEU A 151 -7.22 -23.01 -6.63
N SER A 152 -7.00 -21.71 -6.41
CA SER A 152 -5.79 -21.19 -5.76
C SER A 152 -5.64 -21.73 -4.34
N THR A 153 -6.72 -21.77 -3.57
CA THR A 153 -6.72 -22.33 -2.21
C THR A 153 -6.53 -23.84 -2.23
N GLU A 154 -7.22 -24.57 -3.12
CA GLU A 154 -7.05 -26.02 -3.27
C GLU A 154 -5.61 -26.42 -3.58
N LEU A 155 -4.96 -25.73 -4.53
CA LEU A 155 -3.60 -26.04 -4.95
C LEU A 155 -2.55 -25.60 -3.92
N GLY A 156 -2.76 -24.49 -3.23
CA GLY A 156 -1.84 -24.00 -2.20
C GLY A 156 -1.80 -24.91 -0.98
N ASP A 157 -2.97 -25.38 -0.52
CA ASP A 157 -3.08 -26.32 0.61
C ASP A 157 -2.48 -27.70 0.29
N SER A 158 -2.52 -28.11 -0.98
CA SER A 158 -2.00 -29.41 -1.44
C SER A 158 -0.46 -29.48 -1.57
N GLY A 159 0.26 -28.36 -1.38
CA GLY A 159 1.62 -28.17 -1.91
C GLY A 159 2.82 -28.21 -0.97
N GLY A 160 2.70 -28.46 0.35
CA GLY A 160 3.84 -28.26 1.27
C GLY A 160 3.98 -29.24 2.46
N PRO A 161 5.17 -29.85 2.70
CA PRO A 161 5.42 -30.72 3.86
C PRO A 161 5.45 -30.01 5.23
N ALA A 162 5.31 -28.67 5.26
CA ALA A 162 5.33 -27.87 6.49
C ALA A 162 3.95 -27.56 7.09
N HIS A 163 2.84 -27.86 6.39
CA HIS A 163 1.50 -27.40 6.80
C HIS A 163 0.61 -28.46 7.47
N ALA A 164 1.07 -29.70 7.58
CA ALA A 164 0.32 -30.75 8.28
C ALA A 164 0.19 -30.54 9.81
N ALA A 165 0.84 -29.53 10.39
CA ALA A 165 0.89 -29.31 11.84
C ALA A 165 0.01 -28.16 12.38
N SER A 166 -0.69 -27.38 11.54
CA SER A 166 -1.49 -26.21 11.98
C SER A 166 -2.91 -26.17 11.42
N ALA A 167 -3.50 -27.33 11.10
CA ALA A 167 -4.92 -27.40 10.73
C ALA A 167 -5.81 -27.49 11.99
N THR A 168 -5.85 -26.45 12.82
CA THR A 168 -7.01 -26.21 13.67
C THR A 168 -8.03 -25.39 12.90
N VAL A 169 -8.83 -26.10 12.09
CA VAL A 169 -10.04 -25.57 11.47
C VAL A 169 -10.96 -25.07 12.59
N ARG A 170 -11.28 -23.77 12.59
CA ARG A 170 -12.31 -23.22 13.49
C ARG A 170 -13.67 -23.76 13.04
N PRO A 171 -14.53 -24.27 13.95
CA PRO A 171 -15.86 -24.74 13.57
C PRO A 171 -16.72 -23.53 13.15
N GLY A 172 -17.07 -23.43 11.86
CA GLY A 172 -17.99 -22.40 11.36
C GLY A 172 -17.61 -21.79 10.00
N GLU A 173 -16.37 -21.96 9.55
CA GLU A 173 -16.00 -21.62 8.18
C GLU A 173 -16.46 -22.75 7.26
N THR A 174 -17.49 -22.48 6.47
CA THR A 174 -17.94 -23.37 5.41
C THR A 174 -16.75 -23.69 4.52
N ALA A 175 -16.35 -24.96 4.48
CA ALA A 175 -15.45 -25.49 3.46
C ALA A 175 -15.88 -24.91 2.11
N SER A 176 -14.96 -24.19 1.44
CA SER A 176 -15.17 -23.67 0.10
C SER A 176 -15.71 -24.81 -0.76
N ALA A 177 -16.97 -24.69 -1.18
CA ALA A 177 -17.59 -25.70 -2.02
C ALA A 177 -16.71 -25.83 -3.26
N SER A 178 -16.30 -27.06 -3.61
CA SER A 178 -15.61 -27.33 -4.87
C SER A 178 -16.35 -26.59 -5.98
N PRO A 179 -15.67 -25.80 -6.82
CA PRO A 179 -16.35 -24.95 -7.78
C PRO A 179 -17.29 -25.81 -8.61
N THR A 180 -18.57 -25.46 -8.63
CA THR A 180 -19.60 -26.12 -9.44
C THR A 180 -19.36 -25.90 -10.95
N ILE A 181 -18.37 -25.07 -11.28
CA ILE A 181 -18.03 -24.57 -12.60
C ILE A 181 -16.66 -25.15 -12.99
N GLU A 182 -16.64 -25.97 -14.04
CA GLU A 182 -15.40 -26.53 -14.60
C GLU A 182 -14.62 -25.46 -15.37
N ILE A 183 -13.42 -25.12 -14.89
CA ILE A 183 -12.53 -24.15 -15.55
C ILE A 183 -11.96 -24.78 -16.83
N PRO A 184 -12.09 -24.14 -18.00
CA PRO A 184 -11.50 -24.63 -19.24
C PRO A 184 -9.99 -24.88 -19.13
N ALA A 185 -9.50 -25.93 -19.77
CA ALA A 185 -8.10 -26.36 -19.64
C ALA A 185 -7.10 -25.29 -20.11
N ASP A 186 -7.43 -24.54 -21.15
CA ASP A 186 -6.65 -23.41 -21.68
C ASP A 186 -6.62 -22.23 -20.71
N VAL A 187 -7.76 -21.87 -20.09
CA VAL A 187 -7.84 -20.84 -19.05
C VAL A 187 -7.00 -21.22 -17.83
N ARG A 188 -7.14 -22.46 -17.36
CA ARG A 188 -6.34 -22.97 -16.24
C ARG A 188 -4.84 -22.95 -16.56
N ALA A 189 -4.45 -23.39 -17.76
CA ALA A 189 -3.06 -23.43 -18.17
C ALA A 189 -2.44 -22.03 -18.28
N ASP A 190 -3.14 -21.07 -18.90
CA ASP A 190 -2.68 -19.68 -19.02
C ASP A 190 -2.55 -19.02 -17.64
N TRP A 191 -3.55 -19.17 -16.77
CA TRP A 191 -3.49 -18.64 -15.41
C TRP A 191 -2.29 -19.19 -14.61
N LEU A 192 -2.07 -20.51 -14.63
CA LEU A 192 -0.92 -21.13 -13.95
C LEU A 192 0.41 -20.69 -14.59
N ALA A 193 0.49 -20.57 -15.91
CA ALA A 193 1.69 -20.12 -16.61
C ALA A 193 2.07 -18.67 -16.24
N ARG A 194 1.09 -17.78 -16.12
CA ARG A 194 1.30 -16.40 -15.63
C ARG A 194 1.86 -16.37 -14.22
N ARG A 195 1.32 -17.20 -13.32
CA ARG A 195 1.82 -17.32 -11.94
C ARG A 195 3.25 -17.88 -11.90
N LEU A 196 3.54 -18.91 -12.69
CA LEU A 196 4.87 -19.48 -12.81
C LEU A 196 5.88 -18.43 -13.31
N ARG A 197 5.51 -17.65 -14.33
CA ARG A 197 6.33 -16.54 -14.85
C ARG A 197 6.64 -15.53 -13.75
N GLN A 198 5.62 -15.06 -13.03
CA GLN A 198 5.82 -14.07 -11.98
C GLN A 198 6.64 -14.59 -10.81
N HIS A 199 6.46 -15.84 -10.43
CA HIS A 199 7.29 -16.48 -9.41
C HIS A 199 8.76 -16.60 -9.84
N ALA A 200 9.02 -16.99 -11.10
CA ALA A 200 10.39 -17.05 -11.65
C ALA A 200 11.05 -15.65 -11.72
N LEU A 201 10.27 -14.61 -12.00
CA LEU A 201 10.73 -13.22 -11.97
C LEU A 201 11.05 -12.77 -10.54
N ALA A 202 10.21 -13.10 -9.56
CA ALA A 202 10.49 -12.82 -8.15
C ALA A 202 11.76 -13.53 -7.65
N LEU A 203 11.99 -14.79 -8.03
CA LEU A 203 13.25 -15.50 -7.75
C LEU A 203 14.45 -14.81 -8.42
N SER A 204 14.28 -14.28 -9.63
CA SER A 204 15.33 -13.52 -10.33
C SER A 204 15.63 -12.18 -9.62
N ALA A 205 14.63 -11.54 -9.04
CA ALA A 205 14.81 -10.35 -8.21
C ALA A 205 15.62 -10.66 -6.94
N LEU A 206 15.42 -11.82 -6.30
CA LEU A 206 16.31 -12.29 -5.22
C LEU A 206 17.77 -12.39 -5.69
N GLY A 207 18.00 -12.84 -6.93
CA GLY A 207 19.33 -12.87 -7.54
C GLY A 207 19.96 -11.49 -7.71
N LEU A 208 19.18 -10.49 -8.14
CA LEU A 208 19.63 -9.09 -8.23
C LEU A 208 19.95 -8.50 -6.85
N ALA A 209 19.22 -8.90 -5.81
CA ALA A 209 19.60 -8.55 -4.44
C ALA A 209 20.92 -9.24 -4.04
N ALA A 210 21.04 -10.54 -4.30
CA ALA A 210 22.23 -11.34 -3.95
C ALA A 210 23.53 -10.77 -4.54
N ASP A 211 23.51 -10.34 -5.81
CA ASP A 211 24.69 -9.83 -6.50
C ASP A 211 24.99 -8.33 -6.27
N GLY A 212 24.15 -7.64 -5.50
CA GLY A 212 24.36 -6.24 -5.15
C GLY A 212 23.72 -5.23 -6.10
N SER A 213 23.05 -5.67 -7.17
CA SER A 213 22.35 -4.75 -8.09
C SER A 213 21.10 -4.11 -7.47
N ILE A 214 20.55 -4.73 -6.41
CA ILE A 214 19.45 -4.20 -5.60
C ILE A 214 19.90 -4.21 -4.13
N ASP A 215 19.91 -3.07 -3.47
CA ASP A 215 20.30 -2.92 -2.06
C ASP A 215 19.22 -3.43 -1.11
N ARG A 216 17.95 -3.15 -1.43
CA ARG A 216 16.76 -3.57 -0.68
C ARG A 216 15.68 -4.05 -1.63
N LEU A 217 15.07 -5.19 -1.33
CA LEU A 217 13.98 -5.76 -2.10
C LEU A 217 12.78 -6.04 -1.20
N PHE A 218 11.61 -5.54 -1.59
CA PHE A 218 10.33 -5.97 -1.04
C PHE A 218 9.65 -6.91 -2.05
N VAL A 219 9.45 -8.17 -1.67
CA VAL A 219 8.60 -9.11 -2.41
C VAL A 219 7.20 -9.07 -1.80
N GLY A 220 6.33 -8.27 -2.43
CA GLY A 220 5.01 -7.95 -1.92
C GLY A 220 3.96 -8.98 -2.32
N VAL A 221 3.11 -9.39 -1.40
CA VAL A 221 1.97 -10.26 -1.69
C VAL A 221 0.71 -9.42 -1.78
N ASP A 222 0.17 -9.36 -2.98
CA ASP A 222 -1.04 -8.63 -3.32
C ASP A 222 -2.29 -9.50 -3.08
N ASP A 223 -3.34 -8.91 -2.53
CA ASP A 223 -4.62 -9.50 -2.10
C ASP A 223 -4.65 -11.04 -2.03
N ALA A 224 -4.37 -11.59 -0.85
CA ALA A 224 -4.23 -13.03 -0.67
C ALA A 224 -5.07 -13.54 0.50
N VAL A 225 -5.21 -14.85 0.56
CA VAL A 225 -5.83 -15.53 1.71
C VAL A 225 -4.88 -16.63 2.21
N PRO A 226 -4.98 -17.02 3.50
CA PRO A 226 -4.21 -18.15 4.03
C PRO A 226 -4.45 -19.40 3.19
N GLY A 227 -3.40 -20.20 2.96
CA GLY A 227 -3.48 -21.44 2.17
C GLY A 227 -3.55 -21.27 0.65
N SER A 228 -3.69 -20.05 0.12
CA SER A 228 -3.70 -19.80 -1.34
C SER A 228 -2.34 -20.04 -2.01
N LEU A 229 -2.33 -20.14 -3.35
CA LEU A 229 -1.08 -20.13 -4.14
C LEU A 229 -0.23 -18.88 -3.89
N SER A 230 -0.83 -17.73 -3.58
CA SER A 230 -0.08 -16.52 -3.20
C SER A 230 0.65 -16.72 -1.87
N ALA A 231 0.00 -17.32 -0.88
CA ALA A 231 0.61 -17.66 0.40
C ALA A 231 1.72 -18.73 0.25
N ALA A 232 1.51 -19.72 -0.62
CA ALA A 232 2.54 -20.71 -0.95
C ALA A 232 3.77 -20.06 -1.61
N ALA A 233 3.55 -19.16 -2.58
CA ALA A 233 4.62 -18.41 -3.23
C ALA A 233 5.38 -17.52 -2.22
N GLN A 234 4.68 -16.86 -1.30
CA GLN A 234 5.28 -16.10 -0.21
C GLN A 234 6.26 -16.96 0.61
N GLY A 235 5.83 -18.14 1.03
CA GLY A 235 6.64 -19.07 1.82
C GLY A 235 7.86 -19.59 1.05
N ASP A 236 7.71 -19.92 -0.23
CA ASP A 236 8.82 -20.37 -1.07
C ASP A 236 9.85 -19.25 -1.31
N LEU A 237 9.40 -18.04 -1.63
CA LEU A 237 10.28 -16.88 -1.84
C LEU A 237 11.04 -16.50 -0.56
N ALA A 238 10.37 -16.53 0.60
CA ALA A 238 11.03 -16.34 1.90
C ALA A 238 12.08 -17.44 2.18
N THR A 239 11.78 -18.68 1.83
CA THR A 239 12.72 -19.80 1.96
C THR A 239 13.97 -19.59 1.10
N TRP A 240 13.81 -19.17 -0.16
CA TRP A 240 14.93 -18.88 -1.05
C TRP A 240 15.74 -17.67 -0.59
N ALA A 241 15.09 -16.61 -0.12
CA ALA A 241 15.78 -15.46 0.46
C ALA A 241 16.67 -15.85 1.64
N GLY A 242 16.18 -16.75 2.51
CA GLY A 242 16.97 -17.32 3.61
C GLY A 242 18.14 -18.20 3.14
N ARG A 243 17.95 -19.02 2.09
CA ARG A 243 19.02 -19.86 1.51
C ARG A 243 20.13 -19.06 0.85
N LEU A 244 19.80 -17.89 0.30
CA LEU A 244 20.74 -16.95 -0.28
C LEU A 244 21.38 -16.01 0.76
N ASP A 245 21.07 -16.20 2.05
CA ASP A 245 21.56 -15.39 3.18
C ASP A 245 21.36 -13.88 2.97
N LEU A 246 20.19 -13.51 2.44
CA LEU A 246 19.90 -12.11 2.10
C LEU A 246 19.55 -11.24 3.31
N GLY A 247 19.25 -11.85 4.47
CA GLY A 247 18.98 -11.16 5.73
C GLY A 247 18.00 -9.99 5.57
N ASP A 248 18.33 -8.85 6.18
CA ASP A 248 17.51 -7.62 6.15
C ASP A 248 17.48 -6.92 4.77
N ARG A 249 18.19 -7.43 3.74
CA ARG A 249 18.13 -6.88 2.38
C ARG A 249 16.84 -7.27 1.66
N VAL A 250 16.18 -8.35 2.08
CA VAL A 250 14.94 -8.81 1.47
C VAL A 250 13.86 -8.95 2.52
N VAL A 251 12.71 -8.35 2.26
CA VAL A 251 11.47 -8.57 3.00
C VAL A 251 10.46 -9.24 2.08
N VAL A 252 9.80 -10.28 2.58
CA VAL A 252 8.72 -10.99 1.89
C VAL A 252 7.48 -10.95 2.78
N GLY A 253 6.38 -10.41 2.29
CA GLY A 253 5.16 -10.29 3.10
C GLY A 253 4.01 -9.58 2.40
N PRO A 254 2.87 -9.41 3.09
CA PRO A 254 1.71 -8.72 2.53
C PRO A 254 1.99 -7.26 2.21
N GLY A 255 1.47 -6.81 1.08
CA GLY A 255 1.67 -5.45 0.60
C GLY A 255 1.92 -5.37 -0.89
N ALA A 256 1.48 -4.28 -1.52
CA ALA A 256 1.75 -4.01 -2.93
C ALA A 256 1.78 -2.51 -3.18
N ASP A 257 0.64 -1.85 -2.93
CA ASP A 257 0.41 -0.43 -3.23
C ASP A 257 1.33 0.51 -2.43
N GLU A 258 1.54 0.22 -1.15
CA GLU A 258 2.32 1.03 -0.22
C GLU A 258 3.83 0.79 -0.30
N THR A 259 4.28 -0.25 -1.02
CA THR A 259 5.68 -0.68 -1.05
C THR A 259 6.64 0.42 -1.52
N ALA A 260 6.22 1.24 -2.49
CA ALA A 260 7.00 2.40 -2.93
C ALA A 260 7.22 3.42 -1.81
N THR A 261 6.21 3.65 -0.97
CA THR A 261 6.31 4.55 0.19
C THR A 261 7.26 3.98 1.23
N VAL A 262 7.12 2.70 1.55
CA VAL A 262 7.98 1.98 2.50
C VAL A 262 9.45 2.01 2.08
N LEU A 263 9.73 1.71 0.80
CA LEU A 263 11.09 1.69 0.27
C LEU A 263 11.70 3.09 0.13
N THR A 264 10.87 4.10 -0.16
CA THR A 264 11.29 5.51 -0.14
C THR A 264 11.69 5.94 1.27
N THR A 265 10.89 5.60 2.28
CA THR A 265 11.23 5.81 3.69
C THR A 265 12.51 5.10 4.06
N ARG A 266 12.69 3.84 3.67
CA ARG A 266 13.91 3.07 3.94
C ARG A 266 15.14 3.75 3.37
N LEU A 267 15.05 4.28 2.15
CA LEU A 267 16.15 4.98 1.48
C LEU A 267 16.55 6.24 2.25
N ILE A 268 15.57 7.04 2.66
CA ILE A 268 15.79 8.23 3.48
C ILE A 268 16.42 7.87 4.82
N ALA A 269 15.88 6.84 5.50
CA ALA A 269 16.38 6.39 6.80
C ALA A 269 17.82 5.87 6.72
N ASP A 270 18.14 5.02 5.73
CA ASP A 270 19.49 4.49 5.52
C ASP A 270 20.51 5.61 5.24
N ARG A 271 20.09 6.70 4.57
CA ARG A 271 20.96 7.87 4.28
C ARG A 271 21.07 8.86 5.43
N ALA A 272 20.06 8.95 6.29
CA ALA A 272 20.12 9.82 7.46
C ALA A 272 21.25 9.42 8.42
N GLY A 273 21.76 8.17 8.34
CA GLY A 273 22.90 7.70 9.11
C GLY A 273 22.66 7.64 10.63
N GLY A 274 21.40 7.80 11.06
CA GLY A 274 20.97 7.62 12.44
C GLY A 274 21.02 6.14 12.85
N GLY A 275 21.09 5.88 14.15
CA GLY A 275 20.94 4.53 14.68
C GLY A 275 19.59 3.91 14.31
N ALA A 276 19.48 2.59 14.45
CA ALA A 276 18.26 1.87 14.11
C ALA A 276 17.07 2.34 14.98
N ILE A 277 15.99 2.80 14.34
CA ILE A 277 14.79 3.29 15.00
C ILE A 277 14.03 2.11 15.59
N ARG A 278 13.91 2.05 16.91
CA ARG A 278 13.25 0.97 17.64
C ARG A 278 11.77 1.29 17.79
N VAL A 279 10.89 0.42 17.30
CA VAL A 279 9.44 0.68 17.28
C VAL A 279 8.69 -0.43 18.01
N ALA A 280 7.91 -0.07 19.04
CA ALA A 280 6.99 -0.99 19.67
C ALA A 280 5.67 -1.05 18.89
N VAL A 281 5.16 -2.27 18.64
CA VAL A 281 3.82 -2.47 18.07
C VAL A 281 2.87 -2.84 19.21
N VAL A 282 1.86 -2.01 19.43
CA VAL A 282 0.92 -2.15 20.55
C VAL A 282 -0.51 -2.11 20.06
N CYS A 283 -1.40 -2.79 20.77
CA CYS A 283 -2.84 -2.75 20.52
C CYS A 283 -3.56 -2.69 21.85
N ALA A 284 -4.59 -1.86 21.95
CA ALA A 284 -5.40 -1.77 23.16
C ALA A 284 -6.14 -3.10 23.48
N GLU A 285 -6.29 -3.95 22.47
CA GLU A 285 -6.80 -5.31 22.57
C GLU A 285 -5.74 -6.28 22.03
N PRO A 286 -4.93 -6.92 22.90
CA PRO A 286 -3.79 -7.72 22.45
C PRO A 286 -4.14 -8.80 21.41
N ASP A 287 -5.31 -9.45 21.56
CA ASP A 287 -5.80 -10.46 20.63
C ASP A 287 -6.07 -9.91 19.22
N GLY A 288 -6.25 -8.58 19.09
CA GLY A 288 -6.40 -7.89 17.82
C GLY A 288 -5.19 -8.00 16.90
N LEU A 289 -3.99 -8.14 17.48
CA LEU A 289 -2.75 -8.34 16.70
C LEU A 289 -2.65 -9.74 16.09
N GLU A 290 -3.32 -10.73 16.68
CA GLU A 290 -3.34 -12.13 16.19
C GLU A 290 -4.41 -12.35 15.11
N ARG A 291 -5.27 -11.35 14.87
CA ARG A 291 -6.29 -11.42 13.82
C ARG A 291 -5.65 -11.41 12.44
N ILE A 292 -6.15 -12.27 11.56
CA ILE A 292 -5.89 -12.20 10.12
C ILE A 292 -6.97 -11.29 9.52
N ALA A 293 -6.57 -10.15 8.96
CA ALA A 293 -7.49 -9.24 8.30
C ALA A 293 -7.87 -9.77 6.90
N PRO A 294 -8.98 -9.30 6.30
CA PRO A 294 -9.29 -9.61 4.91
C PRO A 294 -8.11 -9.28 3.99
N TYR A 295 -7.91 -10.12 2.97
CA TYR A 295 -6.86 -9.97 1.95
C TYR A 295 -5.41 -10.17 2.45
N GLU A 296 -5.24 -10.63 3.69
CA GLU A 296 -3.93 -10.91 4.30
C GLU A 296 -3.63 -12.42 4.38
N THR A 297 -2.34 -12.77 4.31
CA THR A 297 -1.87 -14.15 4.53
C THR A 297 -1.54 -14.47 5.99
N GLY A 298 -1.47 -13.46 6.86
CA GLY A 298 -0.99 -13.59 8.23
C GLY A 298 -1.61 -12.60 9.21
N ALA A 299 -1.18 -12.70 10.46
CA ALA A 299 -1.68 -11.87 11.55
C ALA A 299 -1.24 -10.40 11.40
N VAL A 300 -2.15 -9.47 11.71
CA VAL A 300 -1.95 -8.02 11.63
C VAL A 300 -0.66 -7.58 12.35
N GLY A 301 -0.37 -8.14 13.52
CA GLY A 301 0.83 -7.83 14.29
C GLY A 301 2.12 -8.24 13.56
N GLU A 302 2.12 -9.34 12.83
CA GLU A 302 3.30 -9.77 12.06
C GLU A 302 3.47 -8.95 10.77
N THR A 303 2.36 -8.63 10.09
CA THR A 303 2.38 -7.68 8.97
C THR A 303 2.94 -6.33 9.41
N ALA A 304 2.55 -5.82 10.59
CA ALA A 304 3.06 -4.57 11.15
C ALA A 304 4.58 -4.60 11.34
N ARG A 305 5.10 -5.68 11.93
CA ARG A 305 6.55 -5.86 12.13
C ARG A 305 7.31 -5.98 10.81
N THR A 306 6.73 -6.69 9.84
CA THR A 306 7.30 -6.86 8.50
C THR A 306 7.43 -5.52 7.79
N GLN A 307 6.36 -4.72 7.80
CA GLN A 307 6.33 -3.38 7.21
C GLN A 307 7.33 -2.42 7.88
N LEU A 308 7.45 -2.46 9.22
CA LEU A 308 8.45 -1.70 9.96
C LEU A 308 9.89 -2.08 9.58
N ARG A 309 10.21 -3.37 9.46
CA ARG A 309 11.54 -3.84 9.00
C ARG A 309 11.84 -3.34 7.58
N ALA A 310 10.86 -3.45 6.68
CA ALA A 310 10.97 -2.97 5.32
C ALA A 310 11.22 -1.46 5.26
N ALA A 311 10.58 -0.68 6.13
CA ALA A 311 10.79 0.76 6.26
C ALA A 311 12.12 1.16 6.92
N GLY A 312 12.84 0.23 7.56
CA GLY A 312 14.12 0.48 8.21
C GLY A 312 14.11 0.54 9.73
N ALA A 313 12.95 0.29 10.35
CA ALA A 313 12.84 0.20 11.80
C ALA A 313 13.18 -1.20 12.32
N VAL A 314 13.47 -1.27 13.61
CA VAL A 314 13.65 -2.50 14.38
C VAL A 314 12.43 -2.67 15.28
N PRO A 315 11.51 -3.62 14.97
CA PRO A 315 10.39 -3.89 15.84
C PRO A 315 10.83 -4.48 17.18
N VAL A 316 10.30 -3.98 18.28
CA VAL A 316 10.62 -4.41 19.66
C VAL A 316 9.35 -4.68 20.47
N ARG A 317 9.50 -5.26 21.66
CA ARG A 317 8.37 -5.48 22.58
C ARG A 317 8.02 -4.17 23.29
N GLU A 318 6.76 -4.03 23.69
CA GLU A 318 6.22 -2.85 24.40
C GLU A 318 6.98 -2.50 25.70
N GLY A 319 7.56 -3.49 26.38
CA GLY A 319 8.37 -3.29 27.58
C GLY A 319 9.86 -3.01 27.34
N ASP A 320 10.35 -3.16 26.11
CA ASP A 320 11.73 -2.87 25.76
C ASP A 320 11.89 -1.36 25.50
N ASP A 321 13.11 -0.83 25.62
CA ASP A 321 13.39 0.56 25.23
C ASP A 321 13.08 0.77 23.73
N HIS A 322 12.40 1.85 23.37
CA HIS A 322 11.95 2.13 22.02
C HIS A 322 11.85 3.62 21.75
N ASP A 323 12.09 4.05 20.52
CA ASP A 323 12.04 5.45 20.11
C ASP A 323 10.62 5.90 19.76
N ALA A 324 9.84 4.98 19.17
CA ALA A 324 8.51 5.25 18.65
C ALA A 324 7.54 4.09 18.90
N VAL A 325 6.25 4.37 18.74
CA VAL A 325 5.16 3.42 18.96
C VAL A 325 4.20 3.43 17.78
N LEU A 326 3.96 2.24 17.23
CA LEU A 326 2.87 1.98 16.29
C LEU A 326 1.69 1.40 17.08
N VAL A 327 0.65 2.20 17.24
CA VAL A 327 -0.61 1.77 17.85
C VAL A 327 -1.52 1.21 16.74
N VAL A 328 -1.89 -0.06 16.86
CA VAL A 328 -2.81 -0.71 15.92
C VAL A 328 -4.21 -0.70 16.53
N HIS A 329 -5.18 -0.13 15.80
CA HIS A 329 -6.59 -0.31 16.10
C HIS A 329 -7.09 -1.56 15.36
N ALA A 330 -7.39 -2.61 16.13
CA ALA A 330 -7.85 -3.90 15.62
C ALA A 330 -8.85 -4.53 16.61
N PRO A 331 -10.01 -3.90 16.86
CA PRO A 331 -10.97 -4.36 17.86
C PRO A 331 -11.41 -5.80 17.60
N ALA A 332 -11.49 -6.59 18.67
CA ALA A 332 -12.01 -7.94 18.64
C ALA A 332 -13.47 -7.93 18.20
N GLY A 333 -13.83 -8.76 17.22
CA GLY A 333 -15.20 -8.86 16.74
C GLY A 333 -15.67 -7.69 15.89
N ALA A 334 -14.75 -6.97 15.23
CA ALA A 334 -15.06 -5.92 14.25
C ALA A 334 -16.12 -6.33 13.19
N GLY A 335 -16.36 -7.62 12.99
CA GLY A 335 -17.30 -8.18 12.03
C GLY A 335 -16.65 -8.38 10.65
N ALA A 336 -17.42 -8.85 9.67
CA ALA A 336 -16.97 -9.06 8.29
C ALA A 336 -17.36 -7.86 7.39
N GLY A 337 -17.26 -6.63 7.91
CA GLY A 337 -17.64 -5.43 7.17
C GLY A 337 -16.64 -5.06 6.08
N ASP A 338 -17.03 -4.14 5.21
CA ASP A 338 -16.13 -3.47 4.27
C ASP A 338 -16.70 -2.08 4.02
N TRP A 339 -15.92 -1.03 4.30
CA TRP A 339 -16.42 0.35 4.22
C TRP A 339 -16.90 0.75 2.82
N ALA A 340 -16.43 0.12 1.75
CA ALA A 340 -16.82 0.45 0.38
C ALA A 340 -18.10 -0.25 -0.07
N VAL A 341 -18.38 -1.48 0.40
CA VAL A 341 -19.46 -2.32 -0.14
C VAL A 341 -20.47 -2.82 0.89
N ALA A 342 -20.07 -2.94 2.15
CA ALA A 342 -20.93 -3.38 3.25
C ALA A 342 -20.49 -2.68 4.55
N PRO A 343 -20.61 -1.33 4.62
CA PRO A 343 -20.13 -0.58 5.76
C PRO A 343 -20.88 -1.01 7.03
N PRO A 344 -20.18 -1.23 8.16
CA PRO A 344 -20.84 -1.57 9.40
C PRO A 344 -21.76 -0.43 9.85
N ALA A 345 -22.96 -0.77 10.35
CA ALA A 345 -23.92 0.23 10.81
C ALA A 345 -23.43 1.00 12.06
N THR A 346 -22.62 0.34 12.90
CA THR A 346 -22.02 0.88 14.11
C THR A 346 -20.67 0.21 14.36
N THR A 347 -19.75 0.93 14.98
CA THR A 347 -18.46 0.39 15.46
C THR A 347 -18.32 0.56 16.98
N ASP A 348 -17.34 -0.09 17.59
CA ASP A 348 -17.19 -0.12 19.06
C ASP A 348 -16.50 1.15 19.59
N ALA A 349 -17.31 2.13 20.01
CA ALA A 349 -16.83 3.35 20.64
C ALA A 349 -15.99 3.11 21.91
N SER A 350 -16.20 2.00 22.62
CA SER A 350 -15.39 1.63 23.78
C SER A 350 -13.99 1.19 23.36
N ALA A 351 -13.86 0.41 22.28
CA ALA A 351 -12.57 0.03 21.72
C ALA A 351 -11.80 1.23 21.16
N ALA A 352 -12.50 2.14 20.47
CA ALA A 352 -11.94 3.43 20.06
C ALA A 352 -11.40 4.21 21.27
N GLY A 353 -12.19 4.35 22.35
CA GLY A 353 -11.77 5.02 23.58
C GLY A 353 -10.54 4.40 24.25
N ARG A 354 -10.45 3.06 24.29
CA ARG A 354 -9.25 2.35 24.79
C ARG A 354 -8.02 2.64 23.93
N THR A 355 -8.19 2.66 22.61
CA THR A 355 -7.11 2.98 21.66
C THR A 355 -6.61 4.40 21.86
N VAL A 356 -7.51 5.38 21.98
CA VAL A 356 -7.14 6.79 22.25
C VAL A 356 -6.45 6.94 23.60
N ALA A 357 -6.89 6.22 24.63
CA ALA A 357 -6.21 6.23 25.92
C ALA A 357 -4.75 5.73 25.83
N LEU A 358 -4.51 4.68 25.05
CA LEU A 358 -3.16 4.15 24.78
C LEU A 358 -2.31 5.15 23.99
N VAL A 359 -2.85 5.73 22.92
CA VAL A 359 -2.19 6.78 22.11
C VAL A 359 -1.76 7.94 23.00
N ARG A 360 -2.68 8.48 23.81
CA ARG A 360 -2.40 9.60 24.71
C ARG A 360 -1.32 9.27 25.74
N ALA A 361 -1.33 8.08 26.32
CA ALA A 361 -0.31 7.67 27.29
C ALA A 361 1.10 7.72 26.68
N HIS A 362 1.28 7.29 25.43
CA HIS A 362 2.58 7.36 24.74
C HIS A 362 2.94 8.78 24.30
N LEU A 363 1.97 9.56 23.80
CA LEU A 363 2.19 10.96 23.43
C LEU A 363 2.59 11.81 24.64
N ASP A 364 1.99 11.60 25.81
CA ASP A 364 2.29 12.32 27.04
C ASP A 364 3.64 11.89 27.66
N ALA A 365 4.11 10.68 27.33
CA ALA A 365 5.47 10.22 27.59
C ALA A 365 6.50 10.80 26.59
N GLY A 366 6.09 11.66 25.65
CA GLY A 366 6.97 12.29 24.66
C GLY A 366 7.45 11.35 23.56
N ARG A 367 6.78 10.21 23.35
CA ARG A 367 7.11 9.26 22.26
C ARG A 367 6.57 9.76 20.93
N SER A 368 7.24 9.37 19.85
CA SER A 368 6.68 9.43 18.50
C SER A 368 5.61 8.34 18.37
N VAL A 369 4.39 8.71 17.97
CA VAL A 369 3.23 7.79 17.96
C VAL A 369 2.53 7.86 16.63
N ALA A 370 2.31 6.73 15.99
CA ALA A 370 1.44 6.63 14.83
C ALA A 370 0.33 5.59 15.04
N VAL A 371 -0.77 5.75 14.31
CA VAL A 371 -1.96 4.90 14.44
C VAL A 371 -2.28 4.23 13.11
N ALA A 372 -2.37 2.90 13.13
CA ALA A 372 -2.87 2.12 12.00
C ALA A 372 -4.26 1.59 12.33
N ASP A 373 -5.27 2.01 11.58
CA ASP A 373 -6.61 1.47 11.71
C ASP A 373 -6.83 0.31 10.75
N THR A 374 -6.90 -0.88 11.33
CA THR A 374 -7.09 -2.13 10.60
C THR A 374 -8.41 -2.79 10.93
N ALA A 375 -9.32 -2.09 11.63
CA ALA A 375 -10.57 -2.66 12.13
C ALA A 375 -11.40 -3.28 10.99
N GLN A 376 -11.50 -2.57 9.87
CA GLN A 376 -12.12 -3.02 8.63
C GLN A 376 -11.29 -2.56 7.43
N PRO A 377 -11.36 -3.26 6.28
CA PRO A 377 -10.74 -2.76 5.06
C PRO A 377 -11.49 -1.53 4.53
N ASN A 378 -10.82 -0.81 3.63
CA ASN A 378 -11.37 0.26 2.82
C ASN A 378 -11.86 1.49 3.60
N GLY A 379 -11.32 1.78 4.78
CA GLY A 379 -11.60 3.04 5.50
C GLY A 379 -11.32 3.00 7.00
N ALA A 380 -11.29 4.18 7.60
CA ALA A 380 -11.15 4.38 9.03
C ALA A 380 -12.46 4.14 9.81
N ASP A 381 -12.35 3.60 11.02
CA ASP A 381 -13.40 3.53 12.02
C ASP A 381 -13.82 4.96 12.44
N PRO A 382 -15.09 5.36 12.20
CA PRO A 382 -15.55 6.69 12.57
C PRO A 382 -15.48 6.98 14.07
N GLU A 383 -15.66 5.99 14.95
CA GLU A 383 -15.54 6.17 16.38
C GLU A 383 -14.10 6.43 16.80
N LEU A 384 -13.11 5.77 16.17
CA LEU A 384 -11.69 6.04 16.40
C LEU A 384 -11.32 7.47 15.99
N VAL A 385 -11.66 7.86 14.77
CA VAL A 385 -11.31 9.19 14.23
C VAL A 385 -11.96 10.30 15.06
N ARG A 386 -13.25 10.14 15.41
CA ARG A 386 -13.98 11.08 16.27
C ARG A 386 -13.33 11.19 17.64
N ALA A 387 -12.96 10.08 18.27
CA ALA A 387 -12.34 10.07 19.59
C ALA A 387 -10.94 10.69 19.56
N LEU A 388 -10.12 10.41 18.55
CA LEU A 388 -8.79 11.01 18.37
C LEU A 388 -8.85 12.53 18.19
N LEU A 389 -9.82 13.03 17.42
CA LEU A 389 -9.99 14.47 17.19
C LEU A 389 -10.58 15.18 18.41
N ALA A 390 -11.54 14.57 19.11
CA ALA A 390 -12.12 15.12 20.33
C ALA A 390 -11.08 15.23 21.47
N ASP A 391 -10.15 14.28 21.57
CA ASP A 391 -9.02 14.34 22.52
C ASP A 391 -7.92 15.33 22.08
N GLY A 392 -7.88 15.69 20.79
CA GLY A 392 -6.81 16.48 20.19
C GLY A 392 -5.55 15.67 19.87
N ALA A 393 -5.57 14.35 20.08
CA ALA A 393 -4.47 13.44 19.80
C ALA A 393 -4.15 13.31 18.31
N TYR A 394 -5.15 13.39 17.43
CA TYR A 394 -4.97 13.19 15.98
C TYR A 394 -3.85 14.06 15.39
N TRP A 395 -3.83 15.35 15.73
CA TRP A 395 -2.86 16.32 15.21
C TRP A 395 -1.49 16.25 15.88
N ARG A 396 -1.32 15.39 16.89
CA ARG A 396 -0.04 15.10 17.56
C ARG A 396 0.64 13.83 17.02
N LEU A 397 -0.03 13.10 16.12
CA LEU A 397 0.49 11.83 15.58
C LEU A 397 1.64 12.06 14.59
N ASP A 398 2.49 11.05 14.47
CA ASP A 398 3.54 10.92 13.45
C ASP A 398 3.13 9.92 12.35
N GLY A 399 1.83 9.75 12.17
CA GLY A 399 1.26 8.89 11.15
C GLY A 399 -0.15 8.43 11.51
N PHE A 400 -1.00 8.40 10.49
CA PHE A 400 -2.32 7.79 10.54
C PHE A 400 -2.60 7.15 9.18
N ALA A 401 -3.16 5.95 9.14
CA ALA A 401 -3.76 5.43 7.92
C ALA A 401 -4.85 4.39 8.22
N ALA A 402 -5.72 4.20 7.24
CA ALA A 402 -6.80 3.21 7.21
C ALA A 402 -7.22 2.86 5.76
N TRP A 403 -6.30 3.02 4.81
CA TRP A 403 -6.58 2.89 3.38
C TRP A 403 -6.47 1.43 2.91
N ASN A 404 -7.51 0.94 2.20
CA ASN A 404 -7.59 -0.36 1.53
C ASN A 404 -7.41 -1.59 2.44
N THR A 405 -6.27 -2.27 2.42
CA THR A 405 -6.01 -3.49 3.23
C THR A 405 -5.22 -3.19 4.50
N ALA A 406 -5.09 -4.17 5.39
CA ALA A 406 -4.26 -4.01 6.59
C ALA A 406 -2.78 -3.82 6.22
N GLY A 407 -2.28 -4.53 5.22
CA GLY A 407 -0.92 -4.38 4.67
C GLY A 407 -0.67 -2.97 4.15
N ASN A 408 -1.57 -2.43 3.32
CA ASN A 408 -1.44 -1.06 2.79
C ASN A 408 -1.47 -0.02 3.92
N THR A 409 -2.36 -0.20 4.88
CA THR A 409 -2.48 0.67 6.06
C THR A 409 -1.20 0.64 6.89
N LEU A 410 -0.72 -0.54 7.27
CA LEU A 410 0.44 -0.72 8.12
C LEU A 410 1.73 -0.21 7.45
N GLY A 411 1.92 -0.47 6.16
CA GLY A 411 3.08 0.04 5.44
C GLY A 411 3.05 1.55 5.25
N THR A 412 1.88 2.15 5.00
CA THR A 412 1.73 3.61 4.96
C THR A 412 2.10 4.26 6.29
N VAL A 413 1.59 3.72 7.40
CA VAL A 413 1.87 4.23 8.75
C VAL A 413 3.32 4.00 9.14
N ALA A 414 3.90 2.84 8.83
CA ALA A 414 5.32 2.57 9.05
C ALA A 414 6.19 3.58 8.29
N GLY A 415 5.85 3.88 7.03
CA GLY A 415 6.52 4.86 6.21
C GLY A 415 6.55 6.26 6.85
N HIS A 416 5.41 6.73 7.35
CA HIS A 416 5.30 8.03 8.02
C HIS A 416 6.06 8.05 9.35
N LEU A 417 5.82 7.08 10.23
CA LEU A 417 6.41 7.03 11.57
C LEU A 417 7.94 7.02 11.51
N VAL A 418 8.50 6.18 10.63
CA VAL A 418 9.94 6.04 10.48
C VAL A 418 10.56 7.28 9.84
N VAL A 419 9.95 7.85 8.79
CA VAL A 419 10.50 9.06 8.15
C VAL A 419 10.46 10.26 9.10
N ALA A 420 9.39 10.43 9.88
CA ALA A 420 9.26 11.51 10.85
C ALA A 420 10.34 11.39 11.95
N THR A 421 10.53 10.18 12.48
CA THR A 421 11.55 9.91 13.51
C THR A 421 12.97 10.13 12.97
N ALA A 422 13.28 9.58 11.78
CA ALA A 422 14.58 9.74 11.13
C ALA A 422 14.89 11.22 10.83
N ALA A 423 13.91 11.94 10.27
CA ALA A 423 14.06 13.34 9.90
C ALA A 423 14.28 14.25 11.11
N ARG A 424 13.64 13.98 12.26
CA ARG A 424 13.90 14.73 13.50
C ARG A 424 15.32 14.49 14.00
N GLY A 425 15.78 13.24 14.00
CA GLY A 425 17.15 12.89 14.36
C GLY A 425 18.20 13.56 13.46
N ALA A 426 17.89 13.68 12.17
CA ALA A 426 18.76 14.32 11.18
C ALA A 426 18.62 15.86 11.11
N GLY A 427 17.64 16.45 11.81
CA GLY A 427 17.36 17.89 11.74
C GLY A 427 16.74 18.36 10.42
N SER A 428 16.17 17.45 9.62
CA SER A 428 15.53 17.74 8.33
C SER A 428 14.00 17.64 8.35
N TYR A 429 13.41 17.48 9.54
CA TYR A 429 11.96 17.33 9.72
C TYR A 429 11.18 18.59 9.27
N ASP A 430 10.28 18.40 8.31
CA ASP A 430 9.35 19.39 7.82
C ASP A 430 7.97 19.19 8.46
N ALA A 431 7.66 20.02 9.46
CA ALA A 431 6.40 19.94 10.18
C ALA A 431 5.18 20.24 9.30
N ALA A 432 5.31 21.12 8.30
CA ALA A 432 4.21 21.47 7.40
C ALA A 432 3.91 20.31 6.43
N ALA A 433 4.93 19.57 5.99
CA ALA A 433 4.75 18.35 5.21
C ALA A 433 4.08 17.24 6.04
N ALA A 434 4.45 17.07 7.31
CA ALA A 434 3.82 16.10 8.20
C ALA A 434 2.34 16.42 8.46
N GLU A 435 2.03 17.69 8.77
CA GLU A 435 0.65 18.16 8.96
C GLU A 435 -0.20 17.98 7.70
N ARG A 436 0.35 18.32 6.53
CA ARG A 436 -0.27 18.08 5.22
C ARG A 436 -0.62 16.60 5.04
N HIS A 437 0.31 15.71 5.37
CA HIS A 437 0.09 14.28 5.23
C HIS A 437 -1.05 13.80 6.15
N LEU A 438 -1.06 14.16 7.43
CA LEU A 438 -2.15 13.81 8.36
C LEU A 438 -3.52 14.34 7.90
N ARG A 439 -3.55 15.58 7.37
CA ARG A 439 -4.77 16.17 6.82
C ARG A 439 -5.28 15.36 5.62
N LEU A 440 -4.40 15.01 4.68
CA LEU A 440 -4.79 14.21 3.52
C LEU A 440 -5.27 12.80 3.90
N ARG A 441 -4.67 12.17 4.93
CA ARG A 441 -5.16 10.90 5.47
C ARG A 441 -6.53 11.03 6.14
N LEU A 442 -6.81 12.15 6.81
CA LEU A 442 -8.15 12.42 7.36
C LEU A 442 -9.20 12.57 6.24
N ILE A 443 -8.84 13.25 5.16
CA ILE A 443 -9.76 13.45 4.03
C ILE A 443 -9.95 12.13 3.26
N GLU A 444 -8.88 11.43 2.94
CA GLU A 444 -8.96 10.21 2.13
C GLU A 444 -9.45 9.02 2.95
N ASP A 445 -8.75 8.65 4.02
CA ASP A 445 -8.98 7.38 4.73
C ASP A 445 -10.26 7.40 5.56
N TYR A 446 -10.67 8.58 6.06
CA TYR A 446 -11.96 8.75 6.74
C TYR A 446 -13.03 9.30 5.80
N ALA A 447 -12.89 10.54 5.32
CA ALA A 447 -14.02 11.22 4.66
C ALA A 447 -14.38 10.61 3.30
N TYR A 448 -13.39 10.16 2.52
CA TYR A 448 -13.63 9.47 1.26
C TYR A 448 -13.96 8.00 1.49
N MET A 449 -13.02 7.25 2.05
CA MET A 449 -13.06 5.80 2.11
C MET A 449 -14.20 5.27 2.99
N SER A 450 -14.42 5.83 4.18
CA SER A 450 -15.50 5.40 5.09
C SER A 450 -16.87 6.01 4.82
N PHE A 451 -16.94 7.14 4.11
CA PHE A 451 -18.21 7.88 3.92
C PHE A 451 -18.57 8.12 2.46
N ALA A 452 -17.77 8.89 1.72
CA ALA A 452 -18.16 9.32 0.37
C ALA A 452 -18.22 8.14 -0.62
N ARG A 453 -17.28 7.21 -0.56
CA ARG A 453 -17.14 6.09 -1.50
C ARG A 453 -18.37 5.18 -1.51
N ALA A 454 -18.82 4.69 -0.36
CA ALA A 454 -20.02 3.85 -0.27
C ALA A 454 -21.28 4.55 -0.78
N ARG A 455 -21.43 5.86 -0.48
CA ARG A 455 -22.57 6.66 -0.95
C ARG A 455 -22.54 6.84 -2.47
N LEU A 456 -21.39 7.18 -3.04
CA LEU A 456 -21.22 7.28 -4.50
C LEU A 456 -21.55 5.95 -5.17
N ARG A 457 -21.03 4.84 -4.65
CA ARG A 457 -21.34 3.49 -5.16
C ARG A 457 -22.84 3.20 -5.12
N SER A 458 -23.51 3.56 -4.03
CA SER A 458 -24.97 3.42 -3.90
C SER A 458 -25.72 4.30 -4.90
N GLU A 459 -25.32 5.56 -5.09
CA GLU A 459 -25.93 6.50 -6.05
C GLU A 459 -25.75 6.03 -7.50
N LEU A 460 -24.63 5.37 -7.80
CA LEU A 460 -24.32 4.75 -9.09
C LEU A 460 -24.94 3.35 -9.27
N ALA A 461 -25.65 2.83 -8.26
CA ALA A 461 -26.14 1.45 -8.22
C ALA A 461 -25.05 0.41 -8.55
N SER A 462 -23.84 0.65 -8.04
CA SER A 462 -22.66 -0.18 -8.28
C SER A 462 -22.81 -1.57 -7.66
N ARG A 463 -22.29 -2.58 -8.34
CA ARG A 463 -22.26 -3.95 -7.83
C ARG A 463 -21.18 -4.10 -6.77
N ALA A 464 -21.51 -4.74 -5.64
CA ALA A 464 -20.58 -4.97 -4.53
C ALA A 464 -19.41 -5.90 -4.93
N ASP A 465 -19.61 -6.80 -5.88
CA ASP A 465 -18.65 -7.83 -6.27
C ASP A 465 -17.74 -7.44 -7.44
N ARG A 466 -17.78 -6.19 -7.90
CA ARG A 466 -17.04 -5.71 -9.07
C ARG A 466 -16.61 -4.26 -8.92
N HIS A 467 -15.60 -3.89 -9.69
CA HIS A 467 -15.24 -2.49 -9.91
C HIS A 467 -16.38 -1.76 -10.62
N ASP A 468 -16.59 -0.51 -10.22
CA ASP A 468 -17.49 0.39 -10.92
C ASP A 468 -16.75 1.21 -11.98
N ARG A 469 -17.52 1.98 -12.74
CA ARG A 469 -17.01 2.89 -13.75
C ARG A 469 -17.75 4.21 -13.67
N LEU A 470 -17.00 5.30 -13.69
CA LEU A 470 -17.49 6.67 -13.69
C LEU A 470 -17.53 7.18 -15.13
N ASP A 471 -18.74 7.39 -15.64
CA ASP A 471 -18.93 8.00 -16.97
C ASP A 471 -18.63 9.50 -16.93
N ASP A 472 -19.16 10.19 -15.92
CA ASP A 472 -18.93 11.61 -15.65
C ASP A 472 -18.06 11.79 -14.40
N VAL A 473 -16.74 11.89 -14.63
CA VAL A 473 -15.77 12.05 -13.55
C VAL A 473 -15.84 13.41 -12.87
N ASP A 474 -16.29 14.46 -13.57
CA ASP A 474 -16.38 15.81 -13.02
C ASP A 474 -17.58 15.92 -12.07
N ALA A 475 -18.73 15.36 -12.46
CA ALA A 475 -19.89 15.24 -11.58
C ALA A 475 -19.59 14.37 -10.35
N ALA A 476 -18.90 13.24 -10.55
CA ALA A 476 -18.46 12.39 -9.45
C ALA A 476 -17.49 13.13 -8.51
N ALA A 477 -16.59 13.97 -9.04
CA ALA A 477 -15.61 14.72 -8.25
C ALA A 477 -16.31 15.79 -7.41
N ALA A 478 -17.25 16.52 -7.99
CA ALA A 478 -18.08 17.48 -7.27
C ALA A 478 -18.91 16.82 -6.16
N ARG A 479 -19.51 15.65 -6.45
CA ARG A 479 -20.30 14.91 -5.46
C ARG A 479 -19.42 14.35 -4.33
N ALA A 480 -18.25 13.80 -4.65
CA ALA A 480 -17.30 13.31 -3.66
C ALA A 480 -16.81 14.45 -2.75
N ALA A 481 -16.45 15.60 -3.32
CA ALA A 481 -16.02 16.79 -2.60
C ALA A 481 -17.08 17.27 -1.59
N GLN A 482 -18.34 17.32 -2.03
CA GLN A 482 -19.47 17.63 -1.15
C GLN A 482 -19.58 16.63 0.00
N LEU A 483 -19.60 15.33 -0.29
CA LEU A 483 -19.76 14.27 0.70
C LEU A 483 -18.62 14.24 1.72
N MET A 484 -17.38 14.46 1.27
CA MET A 484 -16.22 14.57 2.16
C MET A 484 -16.33 15.78 3.07
N THR A 485 -16.72 16.94 2.53
CA THR A 485 -16.92 18.16 3.32
C THR A 485 -18.02 17.97 4.38
N GLU A 486 -19.13 17.33 4.04
CA GLU A 486 -20.19 16.97 4.99
C GLU A 486 -19.69 16.04 6.11
N ALA A 487 -18.91 15.01 5.75
CA ALA A 487 -18.35 14.06 6.72
C ALA A 487 -17.34 14.71 7.68
N LEU A 488 -16.50 15.62 7.16
CA LEU A 488 -15.52 16.37 7.94
C LEU A 488 -16.18 17.40 8.86
N ALA A 489 -17.22 18.10 8.38
CA ALA A 489 -17.97 19.07 9.19
C ALA A 489 -18.70 18.43 10.38
N ALA A 490 -18.98 17.12 10.32
CA ALA A 490 -19.60 16.36 11.41
C ALA A 490 -18.61 15.94 12.51
N LEU A 491 -17.29 16.08 12.29
CA LEU A 491 -16.27 15.68 13.26
C LEU A 491 -15.98 16.79 14.29
N PRO A 492 -16.00 16.49 15.60
CA PRO A 492 -15.54 17.43 16.61
C PRO A 492 -14.01 17.58 16.50
N GLY A 493 -13.49 18.81 16.52
CA GLY A 493 -12.04 19.03 16.54
C GLY A 493 -11.32 18.77 15.21
N ALA A 494 -12.04 18.46 14.13
CA ALA A 494 -11.53 18.76 12.79
C ALA A 494 -11.20 20.26 12.79
N GLY A 495 -9.96 20.62 12.46
CA GLY A 495 -9.53 22.03 12.38
C GLY A 495 -10.52 22.85 11.55
N PRO A 496 -10.48 24.19 11.63
CA PRO A 496 -11.59 25.04 11.19
C PRO A 496 -12.08 24.67 9.79
N ALA A 497 -13.26 24.02 9.73
CA ALA A 497 -13.90 23.36 8.58
C ALA A 497 -12.95 23.03 7.41
N LEU A 498 -12.35 21.84 7.43
CA LEU A 498 -11.67 21.29 6.26
C LEU A 498 -12.67 21.16 5.10
N GLU A 499 -12.59 22.07 4.15
CA GLU A 499 -13.43 22.06 2.94
C GLU A 499 -12.66 21.42 1.79
N VAL A 500 -13.33 20.53 1.06
CA VAL A 500 -12.79 19.91 -0.15
C VAL A 500 -13.54 20.47 -1.34
N ALA A 501 -12.84 21.12 -2.26
CA ALA A 501 -13.44 21.61 -3.49
C ALA A 501 -13.46 20.53 -4.57
N ALA A 502 -14.39 20.62 -5.53
CA ALA A 502 -14.43 19.71 -6.68
C ALA A 502 -13.09 19.69 -7.45
N ALA A 503 -12.43 20.85 -7.56
CA ALA A 503 -11.14 20.97 -8.24
C ALA A 503 -9.99 20.23 -7.54
N ASP A 504 -10.16 19.89 -6.25
CA ASP A 504 -9.18 19.12 -5.50
C ASP A 504 -9.27 17.62 -5.75
N VAL A 505 -10.32 17.15 -6.41
CA VAL A 505 -10.68 15.73 -6.52
C VAL A 505 -10.57 15.25 -7.96
N SER A 506 -9.98 14.07 -8.17
CA SER A 506 -10.04 13.37 -9.46
C SER A 506 -9.98 11.85 -9.27
N PHE A 507 -10.37 11.09 -10.31
CA PHE A 507 -10.41 9.62 -10.30
C PHE A 507 -9.46 9.05 -11.35
N PRO A 508 -8.22 8.66 -10.97
CA PRO A 508 -7.18 8.23 -11.90
C PRO A 508 -7.60 7.10 -12.83
N TRP A 509 -8.33 6.10 -12.34
CA TRP A 509 -8.84 4.99 -13.17
C TRP A 509 -10.34 5.09 -13.48
N ARG A 510 -10.93 6.28 -13.29
CA ARG A 510 -12.37 6.51 -13.54
C ARG A 510 -13.27 5.50 -12.82
N ARG A 511 -12.93 5.18 -11.57
CA ARG A 511 -13.70 4.31 -10.65
C ARG A 511 -13.70 4.92 -9.25
N THR A 512 -14.56 4.45 -8.36
CA THR A 512 -14.65 4.97 -6.98
C THR A 512 -13.68 4.31 -6.01
N PHE A 513 -12.79 3.42 -6.47
CA PHE A 513 -11.87 2.72 -5.58
C PHE A 513 -10.84 3.66 -4.96
N GLU A 514 -10.16 4.45 -5.80
CA GLU A 514 -9.16 5.42 -5.37
C GLU A 514 -9.52 6.84 -5.78
N VAL A 515 -9.11 7.80 -4.96
CA VAL A 515 -9.26 9.23 -5.22
C VAL A 515 -7.89 9.88 -5.25
N ARG A 516 -7.67 10.80 -6.19
CA ARG A 516 -6.54 11.72 -6.16
C ARG A 516 -7.01 13.02 -5.54
N LEU A 517 -6.33 13.42 -4.47
CA LEU A 517 -6.51 14.70 -3.80
C LEU A 517 -5.35 15.65 -4.14
N ARG A 518 -5.65 16.91 -4.44
CA ARG A 518 -4.60 17.94 -4.48
C ARG A 518 -3.93 18.06 -3.12
N SER A 519 -2.64 18.36 -3.11
CA SER A 519 -1.88 18.57 -1.87
C SER A 519 -2.40 19.73 -1.01
N THR A 520 -3.20 20.63 -1.61
CA THR A 520 -3.87 21.76 -0.98
C THR A 520 -5.29 21.47 -0.51
N ALA A 521 -5.81 20.25 -0.72
CA ALA A 521 -7.16 19.89 -0.27
C ALA A 521 -7.29 20.09 1.25
N GLY A 522 -8.36 20.77 1.67
CA GLY A 522 -8.58 21.13 3.07
C GLY A 522 -7.67 22.24 3.60
N GLU A 523 -6.86 22.92 2.76
CA GLU A 523 -6.18 24.17 3.10
C GLU A 523 -7.10 25.37 2.84
N ARG A 524 -6.87 26.49 3.54
CA ARG A 524 -7.54 27.77 3.27
C ARG A 524 -6.58 28.81 2.73
#